data_AF-A0A536DGI6-F1
#
_entry.id   AF-A0A536DGI6-F1
#
_cell.length_a   1.000
_cell.length_b   1.000
_cell.length_c   1.000
_cell.angle_alpha   90.00
_cell.angle_beta   90.00
_cell.angle_gamma   90.00
#
_symmetry.space_group_name_H-M   'P 1'
#
loop_
_entity.id
_entity.type
_entity.pdbx_description
1 polymer ?
#
loop_
_entity_poly.entity_id
_entity_poly.type
_entity_poly.pdbx_seq_one_letter_code
_entity_poly.pdbx_strand_id
1 'polypeptide(L)'
;MRRLLHQVSSIRVRLTLWYVALLAIILLAFSAVLYASLSRSLSQQMDLSLSTEAERLITSLDVENGALHLGEGPDNLRIGTVAALYDRTGQRLVAYDPRQPLPAVPQALGAAAHGQKTYVTGGLPDGMQWRVLSTPVTENGVQIAVLQVGRPAAEMEAALRQLALVLAIVLPLTLVLASAGGLFLAGRALDPIDRITRAAAAIGADDLSRRLNLRGTRDEVGRLAATFDRMLDRLDQAFRRQRQFTADASHELRTPLAMLASQIDVALERKRTPAQYLEVLQSLRDDAARMSQLVSEL
;
A
#
# COMPACT_ATOMS: atom_id res chain seq x y z
N MET A 1 -14.90 -23.09 8.05
CA MET A 1 -14.89 -21.66 8.42
C MET A 1 -13.76 -21.24 9.39
N ARG A 2 -13.45 -21.99 10.46
CA ARG A 2 -12.37 -21.62 11.43
C ARG A 2 -10.93 -21.54 10.86
N ARG A 3 -10.56 -22.34 9.85
CA ARG A 3 -9.22 -22.26 9.21
C ARG A 3 -9.01 -21.00 8.36
N LEU A 4 -10.08 -20.44 7.77
CA LEU A 4 -9.99 -19.20 6.99
C LEU A 4 -9.78 -17.99 7.91
N LEU A 5 -10.40 -17.97 9.09
CA LEU A 5 -10.26 -16.90 10.08
C LEU A 5 -8.85 -16.81 10.69
N HIS A 6 -8.11 -17.93 10.81
CA HIS A 6 -6.70 -17.89 11.26
C HIS A 6 -5.71 -17.45 10.17
N GLN A 7 -6.04 -17.59 8.88
CA GLN A 7 -5.18 -17.04 7.82
C GLN A 7 -5.23 -15.50 7.78
N VAL A 8 -6.38 -14.90 8.09
CA VAL A 8 -6.55 -13.43 8.13
C VAL A 8 -5.73 -12.78 9.26
N SER A 9 -5.31 -13.54 10.29
CA SER A 9 -4.47 -13.03 11.39
C SER A 9 -2.98 -13.29 11.22
N SER A 10 -2.52 -13.81 10.08
CA SER A 10 -1.08 -13.96 9.84
C SER A 10 -0.45 -12.60 9.52
N ILE A 11 0.76 -12.36 10.03
CA ILE A 11 1.55 -11.15 9.72
C ILE A 11 1.67 -10.96 8.20
N ARG A 12 1.77 -12.08 7.44
CA ARG A 12 1.81 -12.12 5.97
C ARG A 12 0.62 -11.39 5.34
N VAL A 13 -0.60 -11.75 5.75
CA VAL A 13 -1.83 -11.16 5.20
C VAL A 13 -1.98 -9.70 5.62
N ARG A 14 -1.70 -9.37 6.89
CA ARG A 14 -1.81 -7.99 7.38
C ARG A 14 -0.85 -7.03 6.67
N LEU A 15 0.40 -7.45 6.48
CA LEU A 15 1.41 -6.64 5.79
C LEU A 15 1.07 -6.48 4.30
N THR A 16 0.61 -7.55 3.65
CA THR A 16 0.16 -7.49 2.25
C THR A 16 -1.05 -6.58 2.10
N LEU A 17 -2.03 -6.65 3.01
CA LEU A 17 -3.22 -5.78 2.98
C LEU A 17 -2.85 -4.30 3.11
N TRP A 18 -1.95 -3.94 4.04
CA TRP A 18 -1.50 -2.55 4.17
C TRP A 18 -0.78 -2.05 2.93
N TYR A 19 0.10 -2.87 2.36
CA TYR A 19 0.80 -2.54 1.13
C TYR A 19 -0.18 -2.38 -0.06
N VAL A 20 -1.10 -3.33 -0.25
CA VAL A 20 -2.10 -3.27 -1.33
C VAL A 20 -3.06 -2.10 -1.14
N ALA A 21 -3.45 -1.78 0.10
CA ALA A 21 -4.29 -0.62 0.39
C ALA A 21 -3.57 0.70 0.06
N LEU A 22 -2.30 0.83 0.46
CA LEU A 22 -1.48 2.00 0.10
C LEU A 22 -1.33 2.11 -1.42
N LEU A 23 -1.03 1.01 -2.10
CA LEU A 23 -0.92 0.96 -3.55
C LEU A 23 -2.24 1.35 -4.23
N ALA A 24 -3.38 0.87 -3.73
CA ALA A 24 -4.70 1.24 -4.25
C ALA A 24 -4.96 2.74 -4.11
N ILE A 25 -4.63 3.34 -2.97
CA ILE A 25 -4.78 4.79 -2.75
C ILE A 25 -3.91 5.56 -3.75
N ILE A 26 -2.65 5.17 -3.92
CA ILE A 26 -1.72 5.81 -4.86
C ILE A 26 -2.25 5.68 -6.30
N LEU A 27 -2.70 4.49 -6.70
CA LEU A 27 -3.23 4.24 -8.04
C LEU A 27 -4.52 5.03 -8.29
N LEU A 28 -5.41 5.13 -7.32
CA LEU A 28 -6.64 5.93 -7.42
C LEU A 28 -6.31 7.42 -7.55
N ALA A 29 -5.40 7.93 -6.72
CA ALA A 29 -4.95 9.32 -6.78
C ALA A 29 -4.29 9.62 -8.13
N PHE A 30 -3.37 8.76 -8.58
CA PHE A 30 -2.72 8.90 -9.89
C PHE A 30 -3.74 8.86 -11.03
N SER A 31 -4.71 7.94 -10.99
CA SER A 31 -5.77 7.81 -12.00
C SER A 31 -6.66 9.04 -12.05
N ALA A 32 -7.03 9.59 -10.89
CA ALA A 32 -7.82 10.82 -10.81
C ALA A 32 -7.05 12.02 -11.38
N VAL A 33 -5.77 12.16 -11.05
CA VAL A 33 -4.90 13.20 -11.61
C VAL A 33 -4.76 13.04 -13.12
N LEU A 34 -4.51 11.83 -13.60
CA LEU A 34 -4.37 11.52 -15.03
C LEU A 34 -5.65 11.85 -15.79
N TYR A 35 -6.81 11.40 -15.30
CA TYR A 35 -8.11 11.68 -15.91
C TYR A 35 -8.40 13.19 -15.94
N ALA A 36 -8.20 13.88 -14.81
CA ALA A 36 -8.40 15.33 -14.74
C ALA A 36 -7.43 16.09 -15.66
N SER A 37 -6.17 15.67 -15.75
CA SER A 37 -5.16 16.25 -16.63
C SER A 37 -5.55 16.08 -18.10
N LEU A 38 -5.95 14.88 -18.52
CA LEU A 38 -6.38 14.64 -19.89
C LEU A 38 -7.66 15.42 -20.22
N SER A 39 -8.66 15.41 -19.34
CA SER A 39 -9.90 16.17 -19.51
C SER A 39 -9.64 17.66 -19.68
N ARG A 40 -8.77 18.24 -18.84
CA ARG A 40 -8.34 19.64 -18.96
C ARG A 40 -7.59 19.89 -20.28
N SER A 41 -6.68 19.00 -20.65
CA SER A 41 -5.91 19.13 -21.89
C SER A 41 -6.80 19.09 -23.13
N LEU A 42 -7.72 18.13 -23.22
CA LEU A 42 -8.68 18.04 -24.32
C LEU A 42 -9.61 19.25 -24.37
N SER A 43 -10.08 19.74 -23.22
CA SER A 43 -10.92 20.94 -23.16
C SER A 43 -10.16 22.18 -23.65
N GLN A 44 -8.91 22.36 -23.19
CA GLN A 44 -8.06 23.48 -23.63
C GLN A 44 -7.73 23.41 -25.12
N GLN A 45 -7.40 22.22 -25.64
CA GLN A 45 -7.16 22.03 -27.08
C GLN A 45 -8.41 22.34 -27.91
N MET A 46 -9.58 21.94 -27.43
CA MET A 46 -10.85 22.25 -28.09
C MET A 46 -11.16 23.76 -28.05
N ASP A 47 -10.95 24.42 -26.91
CA ASP A 47 -11.12 25.88 -26.78
C ASP A 47 -10.19 26.67 -27.71
N LEU A 48 -8.91 26.27 -27.79
CA LEU A 48 -7.94 26.84 -28.72
C LEU A 48 -8.36 26.61 -30.17
N SER A 49 -8.78 25.39 -30.52
CA SER A 49 -9.26 25.08 -31.87
C SER A 49 -10.48 25.90 -32.26
N LEU A 50 -11.44 26.10 -31.35
CA LEU A 50 -12.61 26.94 -31.58
C LEU A 50 -12.22 28.41 -31.75
N SER A 51 -11.28 28.91 -30.93
CA SER A 51 -10.75 30.27 -31.04
C SER A 51 -10.11 30.55 -32.39
N THR A 52 -9.21 29.66 -32.83
CA THR A 52 -8.52 29.80 -34.12
C THR A 52 -9.51 29.76 -35.27
N GLU A 53 -10.52 28.89 -35.20
CA GLU A 53 -11.55 28.83 -36.25
C GLU A 53 -12.44 30.08 -36.26
N ALA A 54 -12.81 30.59 -35.08
CA ALA A 54 -13.55 31.84 -34.98
C ALA A 54 -12.77 33.03 -35.54
N GLU A 55 -11.47 33.15 -35.25
CA GLU A 55 -10.61 34.20 -35.80
C GLU A 55 -10.48 34.12 -37.33
N ARG A 56 -10.37 32.91 -37.89
CA ARG A 56 -10.38 32.69 -39.33
C ARG A 56 -11.69 33.14 -39.97
N LEU A 57 -12.83 32.75 -39.38
CA LEU A 57 -14.16 33.15 -39.86
C LEU A 57 -14.38 34.66 -39.77
N ILE A 58 -13.95 35.29 -38.67
CA ILE A 58 -14.03 36.74 -38.50
C ILE A 58 -13.21 37.46 -39.57
N THR A 59 -12.00 36.98 -39.87
CA THR A 59 -11.13 37.61 -40.89
C THR A 59 -11.67 37.41 -42.31
N SER A 60 -12.53 36.41 -42.54
CA SER A 60 -13.20 36.16 -43.82
C SER A 60 -14.57 36.82 -43.97
N LEU A 61 -15.06 37.54 -42.94
CA LEU A 61 -16.28 38.31 -43.05
C LEU A 61 -16.02 39.52 -43.96
N ASP A 62 -16.86 39.69 -44.98
CA ASP A 62 -16.86 40.86 -45.83
C ASP A 62 -18.17 41.63 -45.62
N VAL A 63 -18.08 42.96 -45.52
CA VAL A 63 -19.22 43.83 -45.28
C VAL A 63 -19.56 44.50 -46.60
N GLU A 64 -20.27 43.76 -47.46
CA GLU A 64 -20.70 44.26 -48.76
C GLU A 64 -22.14 44.82 -48.66
N ASN A 65 -22.34 46.09 -49.03
CA ASN A 65 -23.64 46.78 -49.04
C ASN A 65 -24.42 46.77 -47.71
N GLY A 66 -23.73 46.75 -46.57
CA GLY A 66 -24.36 46.80 -45.23
C GLY A 66 -25.04 45.48 -44.81
N ALA A 67 -24.91 44.43 -45.62
CA ALA A 67 -25.24 43.07 -45.24
C ALA A 67 -23.94 42.35 -44.86
N LEU A 68 -23.96 41.68 -43.71
CA LEU A 68 -22.88 40.80 -43.27
C LEU A 68 -22.88 39.56 -44.15
N HIS A 69 -21.99 39.54 -45.13
CA HIS A 69 -21.73 38.36 -45.93
C HIS A 69 -20.52 37.66 -45.32
N LEU A 70 -20.71 36.42 -44.88
CA LEU A 70 -19.56 35.52 -44.84
C LEU A 70 -19.11 35.45 -46.30
N GLY A 71 -17.84 35.77 -46.60
CA GLY A 71 -17.32 35.62 -47.96
C GLY A 71 -17.47 34.17 -48.46
N GLU A 72 -16.87 33.83 -49.59
CA GLU A 72 -16.53 32.43 -49.85
C GLU A 72 -15.53 31.96 -48.78
N GLY A 73 -16.01 31.78 -47.55
CA GLY A 73 -15.28 31.22 -46.44
C GLY A 73 -14.86 29.84 -46.88
N PRO A 74 -13.61 29.46 -46.61
CA PRO A 74 -12.99 28.31 -47.27
C PRO A 74 -13.91 27.11 -47.15
N ASP A 75 -14.09 26.34 -48.22
CA ASP A 75 -14.77 25.03 -48.27
C ASP A 75 -14.22 23.98 -47.26
N ASN A 76 -13.38 24.41 -46.31
CA ASN A 76 -12.51 23.66 -45.43
C ASN A 76 -12.81 23.92 -43.94
N LEU A 77 -14.04 24.29 -43.57
CA LEU A 77 -14.40 24.24 -42.15
C LEU A 77 -14.14 22.81 -41.66
N ARG A 78 -13.43 22.67 -40.54
CA ARG A 78 -13.06 21.35 -40.02
C ARG A 78 -14.32 20.49 -39.90
N ILE A 79 -14.26 19.25 -40.40
CA ILE A 79 -15.38 18.29 -40.33
C ILE A 79 -15.97 18.29 -38.91
N GLY A 80 -17.29 18.46 -38.83
CA GLY A 80 -18.03 18.53 -37.57
C GLY A 80 -17.94 19.86 -36.83
N THR A 81 -17.47 20.93 -37.48
CA THR A 81 -17.52 22.30 -36.93
C THR A 81 -18.67 23.05 -37.57
N VAL A 82 -19.45 23.73 -36.74
CA VAL A 82 -20.63 24.48 -37.17
C VAL A 82 -20.54 25.88 -36.60
N ALA A 83 -20.92 26.86 -37.41
CA ALA A 83 -20.85 28.25 -37.05
C ALA A 83 -22.15 28.98 -37.41
N ALA A 84 -22.51 29.96 -36.59
CA ALA A 84 -23.65 30.82 -36.84
C ALA A 84 -23.33 32.26 -36.40
N LEU A 85 -23.75 33.21 -37.21
CA LEU A 85 -23.65 34.64 -36.96
C LEU A 85 -24.99 35.14 -36.44
N TYR A 86 -24.96 35.93 -35.37
CA TYR A 86 -26.12 36.54 -34.74
C TYR A 86 -25.96 38.05 -34.70
N ASP A 87 -27.06 38.78 -34.85
CA ASP A 87 -27.14 40.21 -34.59
C ASP A 87 -27.03 40.50 -33.07
N ARG A 88 -26.82 41.76 -32.71
CA ARG A 88 -26.81 42.25 -31.32
C ARG A 88 -28.09 41.92 -30.54
N THR A 89 -29.20 41.78 -31.26
CA THR A 89 -30.50 41.38 -30.69
C THR A 89 -30.63 39.88 -30.43
N GLY A 90 -29.63 39.08 -30.83
CA GLY A 90 -29.66 37.62 -30.74
C GLY A 90 -30.41 36.94 -31.88
N GLN A 91 -30.87 37.70 -32.89
CA GLN A 91 -31.46 37.15 -34.11
C GLN A 91 -30.35 36.55 -35.00
N ARG A 92 -30.54 35.32 -35.49
CA ARG A 92 -29.57 34.67 -36.38
C ARG A 92 -29.55 35.34 -37.75
N LEU A 93 -28.38 35.80 -38.17
CA LEU A 93 -28.14 36.43 -39.47
C LEU A 93 -27.74 35.39 -40.53
N VAL A 94 -26.74 34.56 -40.21
CA VAL A 94 -26.17 33.57 -41.15
C VAL A 94 -25.83 32.28 -40.41
N ALA A 95 -25.94 31.13 -41.07
CA ALA A 95 -25.48 29.84 -40.55
C ALA A 95 -24.60 29.16 -41.61
N TYR A 96 -23.45 28.64 -41.19
CA TYR A 96 -22.50 28.01 -42.12
C TYR A 96 -22.91 26.58 -42.50
N ASP A 97 -23.51 25.82 -41.57
CA ASP A 97 -24.15 24.54 -41.89
C ASP A 97 -25.67 24.64 -41.72
N PRO A 98 -26.43 24.74 -42.83
CA PRO A 98 -27.90 24.78 -42.77
C PRO A 98 -28.52 23.46 -42.28
N ARG A 99 -27.78 22.33 -42.35
CA ARG A 99 -28.28 21.00 -42.01
C ARG A 99 -28.14 20.69 -40.52
N GLN A 100 -27.20 21.33 -39.83
CA GLN A 100 -27.00 21.23 -38.38
C GLN A 100 -26.87 22.63 -37.77
N PRO A 101 -27.99 23.36 -37.61
CA PRO A 101 -27.93 24.69 -37.04
C PRO A 101 -27.50 24.62 -35.58
N LEU A 102 -26.43 25.34 -35.22
CA LEU A 102 -26.12 25.58 -33.81
C LEU A 102 -27.33 26.31 -33.17
N PRO A 103 -27.96 25.75 -32.14
CA PRO A 103 -28.95 26.41 -31.32
C PRO A 103 -28.29 27.59 -30.61
N ALA A 104 -29.01 28.72 -30.61
CA ALA A 104 -28.61 29.88 -29.85
C ALA A 104 -28.43 29.50 -28.37
N VAL A 105 -27.24 29.78 -27.82
CA VAL A 105 -26.98 29.68 -26.38
C VAL A 105 -27.21 31.07 -25.77
N PRO A 106 -28.39 31.38 -25.20
CA PRO A 106 -28.78 32.77 -24.94
C PRO A 106 -27.87 33.48 -23.93
N GLN A 107 -27.37 32.74 -22.94
CA GLN A 107 -26.42 33.27 -21.96
C GLN A 107 -25.06 33.64 -22.59
N ALA A 108 -24.57 32.79 -23.50
CA ALA A 108 -23.30 33.02 -24.20
C ALA A 108 -23.42 34.15 -25.24
N LEU A 109 -24.57 34.23 -25.93
CA LEU A 109 -24.90 35.33 -26.83
C LEU A 109 -25.00 36.65 -26.08
N GLY A 110 -25.67 36.68 -24.92
CA GLY A 110 -25.79 37.88 -24.10
C GLY A 110 -24.45 38.41 -23.62
N ALA A 111 -23.55 37.54 -23.13
CA ALA A 111 -22.21 37.94 -22.72
C ALA A 111 -21.37 38.44 -23.92
N ALA A 112 -21.44 37.74 -25.06
CA ALA A 112 -20.76 38.15 -26.28
C ALA A 112 -21.31 39.44 -26.87
N ALA A 113 -22.61 39.73 -26.72
CA ALA A 113 -23.22 41.01 -27.08
C ALA A 113 -22.70 42.20 -26.25
N HIS A 114 -22.08 41.93 -25.10
CA HIS A 114 -21.39 42.93 -24.27
C HIS A 114 -19.86 42.90 -24.47
N GLY A 115 -19.37 42.31 -25.57
CA GLY A 115 -17.96 42.25 -25.90
C GLY A 115 -17.16 41.14 -25.20
N GLN A 116 -17.81 40.20 -24.50
CA GLN A 116 -17.12 39.15 -23.74
C GLN A 116 -17.03 37.83 -24.52
N LYS A 117 -15.82 37.29 -24.65
CA LYS A 117 -15.60 35.94 -25.20
C LYS A 117 -16.01 34.89 -24.17
N THR A 118 -16.88 33.94 -24.55
CA THR A 118 -17.37 32.90 -23.64
C THR A 118 -17.30 31.51 -24.25
N TYR A 119 -16.96 30.53 -23.41
CA TYR A 119 -16.98 29.11 -23.77
C TYR A 119 -18.02 28.40 -22.93
N VAL A 120 -18.95 27.70 -23.57
CA VAL A 120 -20.01 26.95 -22.91
C VAL A 120 -20.01 25.52 -23.41
N THR A 121 -20.08 24.58 -22.48
CA THR A 121 -20.43 23.19 -22.81
C THR A 121 -21.90 23.00 -22.49
N GLY A 122 -22.68 22.55 -23.48
CA GLY A 122 -24.11 22.36 -23.30
C GLY A 122 -24.65 21.25 -24.19
N GLY A 123 -25.71 20.61 -23.71
CA GLY A 123 -26.53 19.72 -24.52
C GLY A 123 -27.34 20.55 -25.50
N LEU A 124 -27.20 20.28 -26.79
CA LEU A 124 -28.06 20.85 -27.82
C LEU A 124 -29.32 19.96 -27.98
N PRO A 125 -30.39 20.44 -28.65
CA PRO A 125 -31.64 19.70 -28.86
C PRO A 125 -31.45 18.31 -29.46
N ASP A 126 -30.33 18.09 -30.14
CA ASP A 126 -29.94 16.81 -30.74
C ASP A 126 -29.49 15.76 -29.70
N GLY A 127 -29.50 16.10 -28.40
CA GLY A 127 -29.09 15.23 -27.30
C GLY A 127 -27.58 15.05 -27.15
N MET A 128 -26.79 15.55 -28.11
CA MET A 128 -25.34 15.53 -28.07
C MET A 128 -24.80 16.71 -27.24
N GLN A 129 -23.69 16.52 -26.55
CA GLN A 129 -22.96 17.59 -25.87
C GLN A 129 -22.08 18.32 -26.87
N TRP A 130 -22.10 19.65 -26.81
CA TRP A 130 -21.27 20.50 -27.66
C TRP A 130 -20.45 21.45 -26.82
N ARG A 131 -19.26 21.76 -27.34
CA ARG A 131 -18.46 22.88 -26.87
C ARG A 131 -18.66 24.04 -27.84
N VAL A 132 -19.16 25.16 -27.32
CA VAL A 132 -19.50 26.35 -28.09
C VAL A 132 -18.69 27.52 -27.59
N LEU A 133 -18.04 28.21 -28.52
CA LEU A 133 -17.42 29.51 -28.35
C LEU A 133 -18.38 30.58 -28.88
N SER A 134 -18.65 31.62 -28.08
CA SER A 134 -19.32 32.85 -28.53
C SER A 134 -18.35 34.02 -28.41
N THR A 135 -18.16 34.77 -29.50
CA THR A 135 -17.24 35.91 -29.54
C THR A 135 -17.88 37.10 -30.25
N PRO A 136 -17.69 38.35 -29.77
CA PRO A 136 -18.11 39.53 -30.52
C PRO A 136 -17.34 39.63 -31.84
N VAL A 137 -18.03 40.08 -32.88
CA VAL A 137 -17.43 40.52 -34.14
C VAL A 137 -17.43 42.03 -34.14
N THR A 138 -16.24 42.63 -34.20
CA THR A 138 -16.05 44.08 -34.21
C THR A 138 -15.45 44.53 -35.53
N GLU A 139 -15.98 45.61 -36.08
CA GLU A 139 -15.44 46.31 -37.24
C GLU A 139 -15.16 47.76 -36.84
N ASN A 140 -13.95 48.25 -37.09
CA ASN A 140 -13.50 49.59 -36.67
C ASN A 140 -13.75 49.90 -35.17
N GLY A 141 -13.65 48.89 -34.30
CA GLY A 141 -13.88 49.03 -32.87
C GLY A 141 -15.36 49.02 -32.44
N VAL A 142 -16.30 48.94 -33.39
CA VAL A 142 -17.73 48.84 -33.12
C VAL A 142 -18.18 47.39 -33.29
N GLN A 143 -18.84 46.82 -32.28
CA GLN A 143 -19.37 45.45 -32.37
C GLN A 143 -20.52 45.39 -33.37
N ILE A 144 -20.39 44.67 -34.48
CA ILE A 144 -21.45 44.57 -35.50
C ILE A 144 -22.27 43.28 -35.38
N ALA A 145 -21.71 42.23 -34.81
CA ALA A 145 -22.38 40.94 -34.66
C ALA A 145 -21.78 40.10 -33.51
N VAL A 146 -22.32 38.90 -33.32
CA VAL A 146 -21.78 37.84 -32.47
C VAL A 146 -21.59 36.59 -33.31
N LEU A 147 -20.39 36.03 -33.31
CA LEU A 147 -20.08 34.75 -33.94
C LEU A 147 -20.13 33.64 -32.90
N GLN A 148 -20.93 32.60 -33.16
CA GLN A 148 -20.86 31.34 -32.43
C GLN A 148 -20.19 30.27 -33.29
N VAL A 149 -19.23 29.56 -32.72
CA VAL A 149 -18.57 28.39 -33.33
C VAL A 149 -18.69 27.23 -32.35
N GLY A 150 -19.18 26.08 -32.82
CA GLY A 150 -19.38 24.90 -31.99
C GLY A 150 -18.76 23.65 -32.61
N ARG A 151 -18.31 22.75 -31.74
CA ARG A 151 -17.91 21.38 -32.11
C ARG A 151 -18.53 20.35 -31.15
N PRO A 152 -18.87 19.15 -31.63
CA PRO A 152 -19.33 18.06 -30.79
C PRO A 152 -18.27 17.70 -29.75
N ALA A 153 -18.68 17.57 -28.50
CA ALA A 153 -17.83 17.06 -27.42
C ALA A 153 -17.71 15.52 -27.46
N ALA A 154 -18.41 14.85 -28.37
CA ALA A 154 -18.46 13.39 -28.46
C ALA A 154 -17.09 12.72 -28.65
N GLU A 155 -16.18 13.32 -29.42
CA GLU A 155 -14.81 12.81 -29.58
C GLU A 155 -14.02 12.85 -28.26
N MET A 156 -14.14 13.96 -27.53
CA MET A 156 -13.53 14.13 -26.20
C MET A 156 -14.13 13.15 -25.19
N GLU A 157 -15.45 13.01 -25.17
CA GLU A 157 -16.15 12.07 -24.31
C GLU A 157 -15.78 10.62 -24.61
N ALA A 158 -15.64 10.25 -25.89
CA ALA A 158 -15.19 8.94 -26.30
C ALA A 158 -13.76 8.65 -25.81
N ALA A 159 -12.85 9.61 -25.94
CA ALA A 159 -11.48 9.48 -25.44
C ALA A 159 -11.43 9.33 -23.92
N LEU A 160 -12.19 10.14 -23.18
CA LEU A 160 -12.28 10.05 -21.71
C LEU A 160 -12.93 8.74 -21.26
N ARG A 161 -13.97 8.28 -21.96
CA ARG A 161 -14.62 6.99 -21.69
C ARG A 161 -13.68 5.82 -21.97
N GLN A 162 -12.90 5.88 -23.04
CA GLN A 162 -11.89 4.87 -23.34
C GLN A 162 -10.82 4.83 -22.25
N LEU A 163 -10.32 5.99 -21.80
CA LEU A 163 -9.39 6.06 -20.67
C LEU A 163 -10.03 5.47 -19.40
N ALA A 164 -11.28 5.83 -19.09
CA ALA A 164 -11.99 5.31 -17.91
C ALA A 164 -12.16 3.79 -17.96
N LEU A 165 -12.48 3.21 -19.14
CA LEU A 165 -12.56 1.76 -19.33
C LEU A 165 -11.20 1.08 -19.15
N VAL A 166 -10.13 1.65 -19.72
CA VAL A 166 -8.76 1.14 -19.54
C VAL A 166 -8.38 1.16 -18.06
N LEU A 167 -8.61 2.28 -17.35
CA LEU A 167 -8.35 2.38 -15.92
C LEU A 167 -9.20 1.39 -15.11
N ALA A 168 -10.49 1.22 -15.44
CA ALA A 168 -11.38 0.28 -14.78
C ALA A 168 -10.93 -1.19 -14.93
N ILE A 169 -10.17 -1.53 -15.97
CA ILE A 169 -9.60 -2.87 -16.18
C ILE A 169 -8.21 -2.98 -15.55
N VAL A 170 -7.33 -2.00 -15.79
CA VAL A 170 -5.93 -2.04 -15.37
C VAL A 170 -5.78 -1.93 -13.85
N LEU A 171 -6.59 -1.10 -13.17
CA LEU A 171 -6.53 -0.97 -11.71
C LEU A 171 -6.78 -2.29 -10.98
N PRO A 172 -7.93 -2.97 -11.16
CA PRO A 172 -8.18 -4.22 -10.46
C PRO A 172 -7.18 -5.31 -10.86
N LEU A 173 -6.79 -5.38 -12.15
CA LEU A 173 -5.77 -6.33 -12.59
C LEU A 173 -4.43 -6.12 -11.86
N THR A 174 -3.99 -4.86 -11.76
CA THR A 174 -2.76 -4.50 -11.05
C THR A 174 -2.86 -4.85 -9.57
N LEU A 175 -3.99 -4.58 -8.91
CA LEU A 175 -4.19 -4.92 -7.50
C LEU A 175 -4.22 -6.43 -7.26
N VAL A 176 -4.82 -7.22 -8.16
CA VAL A 176 -4.81 -8.70 -8.08
C VAL A 176 -3.38 -9.22 -8.21
N LEU A 177 -2.62 -8.74 -9.20
CA LEU A 177 -1.23 -9.13 -9.40
C LEU A 177 -0.33 -8.73 -8.22
N ALA A 178 -0.49 -7.50 -7.71
CA ALA A 178 0.24 -7.02 -6.55
C ALA A 178 -0.11 -7.82 -5.28
N SER A 179 -1.38 -8.20 -5.10
CA SER A 179 -1.82 -9.03 -3.98
C SER A 179 -1.22 -10.44 -4.05
N ALA A 180 -1.26 -11.07 -5.23
CA ALA A 180 -0.67 -12.39 -5.45
C ALA A 180 0.85 -12.37 -5.24
N GLY A 181 1.54 -11.39 -5.82
CA GLY A 181 2.97 -11.17 -5.66
C GLY A 181 3.36 -10.87 -4.22
N GLY A 182 2.58 -10.03 -3.53
CA GLY A 182 2.79 -9.67 -2.13
C GLY A 182 2.66 -10.87 -1.18
N LEU A 183 1.62 -11.69 -1.36
CA LEU A 183 1.45 -12.93 -0.59
C LEU A 183 2.59 -13.93 -0.84
N PHE A 184 3.03 -14.06 -2.10
CA PHE A 184 4.14 -14.93 -2.46
C PHE A 184 5.47 -14.46 -1.83
N LEU A 185 5.80 -13.18 -1.96
CA LEU A 185 7.02 -12.59 -1.36
C LEU A 185 6.99 -12.66 0.16
N ALA A 186 5.88 -12.27 0.79
CA ALA A 186 5.73 -12.33 2.25
C ALA A 186 5.84 -13.77 2.75
N GLY A 187 5.29 -14.73 2.00
CA GLY A 187 5.42 -16.15 2.31
C GLY A 187 6.87 -16.63 2.28
N ARG A 188 7.63 -16.21 1.27
CA ARG A 188 9.05 -16.58 1.12
C ARG A 188 9.96 -15.87 2.12
N ALA A 189 9.70 -14.60 2.44
CA ALA A 189 10.48 -13.82 3.39
C ALA A 189 10.27 -14.28 4.84
N LEU A 190 9.07 -14.75 5.19
CA LEU A 190 8.73 -15.19 6.55
C LEU A 190 8.90 -16.70 6.77
N ASP A 191 9.13 -17.52 5.73
CA ASP A 191 9.38 -18.96 5.88
C ASP A 191 10.56 -19.29 6.82
N PRO A 192 11.71 -18.57 6.78
CA PRO A 192 12.79 -18.79 7.73
C PRO A 192 12.40 -18.58 9.20
N ILE A 193 11.52 -17.60 9.48
CA ILE A 193 11.05 -17.34 10.84
C ILE A 193 10.20 -18.52 11.34
N ASP A 194 9.30 -19.04 10.49
CA ASP A 194 8.51 -20.22 10.85
C ASP A 194 9.37 -21.48 11.06
N ARG A 195 10.52 -21.58 10.38
CA ARG A 195 11.50 -22.64 10.66
C ARG A 195 12.16 -22.46 12.02
N ILE A 196 12.58 -21.24 12.37
CA ILE A 196 13.14 -20.92 13.70
C ILE A 196 12.13 -21.22 14.79
N THR A 197 10.88 -20.76 14.65
CA THR A 197 9.83 -20.98 15.65
C THR A 197 9.55 -22.47 15.87
N ARG A 198 9.46 -23.26 14.79
CA ARG A 198 9.27 -24.72 14.90
C ARG A 198 10.48 -25.42 15.53
N ALA A 199 11.70 -25.03 15.14
CA ALA A 199 12.91 -25.61 15.70
C ALA A 199 13.03 -25.27 17.19
N ALA A 200 12.79 -24.01 17.59
CA ALA A 200 12.78 -23.59 18.99
C ALA A 200 11.70 -24.31 19.81
N ALA A 201 10.49 -24.47 19.27
CA ALA A 201 9.41 -25.21 19.95
C ALA A 201 9.72 -26.70 20.14
N ALA A 202 10.60 -27.27 19.31
CA ALA A 202 11.06 -28.66 19.44
C ALA A 202 12.24 -28.82 20.43
N ILE A 203 12.84 -27.73 20.91
CA ILE A 203 13.90 -27.75 21.93
C ILE A 203 13.22 -27.80 23.29
N GLY A 204 13.17 -29.00 23.88
CA GLY A 204 12.70 -29.22 25.25
C GLY A 204 13.83 -29.17 26.27
N ALA A 205 13.47 -29.13 27.56
CA ALA A 205 14.44 -29.14 28.67
C ALA A 205 15.36 -30.38 28.68
N ASP A 206 14.91 -31.49 28.10
CA ASP A 206 15.67 -32.74 28.04
C ASP A 206 16.74 -32.78 26.93
N ASP A 207 16.63 -31.93 25.90
CA ASP A 207 17.55 -31.91 24.76
C ASP A 207 17.89 -30.48 24.31
N LEU A 208 18.68 -29.80 25.15
CA LEU A 208 19.29 -28.50 24.88
C LEU A 208 20.47 -28.58 23.90
N SER A 209 20.83 -29.75 23.37
CA SER A 209 21.97 -29.91 22.46
C SER A 209 21.64 -29.50 21.02
N ARG A 210 20.35 -29.44 20.67
CA ARG A 210 19.88 -29.02 19.35
C ARG A 210 20.19 -27.55 19.08
N ARG A 211 20.50 -27.25 17.82
CA ARG A 211 20.80 -25.91 17.33
C ARG A 211 19.94 -25.60 16.11
N LEU A 212 19.65 -24.32 15.90
CA LEU A 212 18.87 -23.84 14.76
C LEU A 212 19.61 -24.07 13.44
N ASN A 213 20.95 -24.01 13.44
CA ASN A 213 21.82 -24.36 12.31
C ASN A 213 21.41 -23.73 10.96
N LEU A 214 20.93 -22.49 10.99
CA LEU A 214 20.68 -21.69 9.78
C LEU A 214 22.00 -21.14 9.22
N ARG A 215 22.86 -22.05 8.76
CA ARG A 215 24.13 -21.71 8.10
C ARG A 215 23.83 -21.33 6.65
N GLY A 216 23.98 -20.05 6.31
CA GLY A 216 23.92 -19.58 4.92
C GLY A 216 23.28 -18.20 4.72
N THR A 217 22.46 -17.73 5.65
CA THR A 217 21.79 -16.43 5.53
C THR A 217 22.60 -15.35 6.25
N ARG A 218 23.16 -14.39 5.52
CA ARG A 218 23.91 -13.25 6.08
C ARG A 218 23.01 -12.05 6.39
N ASP A 219 21.71 -12.28 6.54
CA ASP A 219 20.68 -11.27 6.78
C ASP A 219 20.31 -11.18 8.27
N GLU A 220 19.28 -10.39 8.57
CA GLU A 220 18.72 -10.20 9.90
C GLU A 220 18.29 -11.52 10.54
N VAL A 221 17.78 -12.46 9.74
CA VAL A 221 17.32 -13.76 10.22
C VAL A 221 18.48 -14.64 10.64
N GLY A 222 19.57 -14.67 9.86
CA GLY A 222 20.78 -15.40 10.24
C GLY A 222 21.41 -14.88 11.54
N ARG A 223 21.42 -13.55 11.73
CA ARG A 223 21.89 -12.91 12.97
C ARG A 223 21.00 -13.25 14.18
N LEU A 224 19.68 -13.33 13.99
CA LEU A 224 18.75 -13.79 15.03
C LEU A 224 19.01 -15.25 15.41
N ALA A 225 19.15 -16.13 14.43
CA ALA A 225 19.42 -17.55 14.64
C ALA A 225 20.74 -17.76 15.41
N ALA A 226 21.82 -17.08 15.03
CA ALA A 226 23.10 -17.15 15.71
C ALA A 226 23.06 -16.62 17.15
N THR A 227 22.15 -15.67 17.44
CA THR A 227 21.97 -15.17 18.81
C THR A 227 21.19 -16.16 19.66
N PHE A 228 20.20 -16.84 19.10
CA PHE A 228 19.50 -17.95 19.76
C PHE A 228 20.43 -19.12 20.07
N ASP A 229 21.26 -19.55 19.11
CA ASP A 229 22.22 -20.63 19.32
C ASP A 229 23.20 -20.32 20.48
N ARG A 230 23.70 -19.07 20.57
CA ARG A 230 24.55 -18.63 21.69
C ARG A 230 23.83 -18.64 23.04
N MET A 231 22.52 -18.36 23.07
CA MET A 231 21.72 -18.46 24.28
C MET A 231 21.57 -19.92 24.73
N LEU A 232 21.30 -20.81 23.78
CA LEU A 232 21.20 -22.26 24.01
C LEU A 232 22.53 -22.84 24.52
N ASP A 233 23.67 -22.38 23.98
CA ASP A 233 25.00 -22.79 24.47
C ASP A 233 25.20 -22.44 25.95
N ARG A 234 24.80 -21.23 26.37
CA ARG A 234 24.91 -20.79 27.77
C ARG A 234 24.00 -21.60 28.69
N LEU A 235 22.78 -21.91 28.24
CA LEU A 235 21.84 -22.73 29.00
C LEU A 235 22.34 -24.16 29.17
N ASP A 236 22.84 -24.80 28.10
CA ASP A 236 23.41 -26.15 28.16
C ASP A 236 24.61 -26.19 29.12
N GLN A 237 25.52 -25.20 29.05
CA GLN A 237 26.64 -25.09 30.00
C GLN A 237 26.20 -24.89 31.45
N ALA A 238 25.15 -24.11 31.72
CA ALA A 238 24.60 -23.92 33.05
C ALA A 238 23.98 -25.21 33.59
N PHE A 239 23.18 -25.91 32.79
CA PHE A 239 22.58 -27.19 33.16
C PHE A 239 23.61 -28.29 33.43
N ARG A 240 24.67 -28.38 32.60
CA ARG A 240 25.76 -29.33 32.84
C ARG A 240 26.48 -29.05 34.15
N ARG A 241 26.80 -27.78 34.44
CA ARG A 241 27.41 -27.37 35.71
C ARG A 241 26.51 -27.70 36.90
N GLN A 242 25.20 -27.46 36.79
CA GLN A 242 24.25 -27.79 37.85
C GLN A 242 24.16 -29.30 38.11
N ARG A 243 24.09 -30.13 37.04
CA ARG A 243 24.07 -31.60 37.18
C ARG A 243 25.35 -32.12 37.82
N GLN A 244 26.51 -31.60 37.39
CA GLN A 244 27.81 -31.96 37.94
C GLN A 244 27.87 -31.61 39.44
N PHE A 245 27.49 -30.37 39.80
CA PHE A 245 27.44 -29.94 41.20
C PHE A 245 26.51 -30.82 42.06
N THR A 246 25.32 -31.16 41.57
CA THR A 246 24.40 -32.05 42.31
C THR A 246 24.95 -33.47 42.46
N ALA A 247 25.62 -33.99 41.43
CA ALA A 247 26.26 -35.30 41.49
C ALA A 247 27.42 -35.30 42.50
N ASP A 248 28.29 -34.31 42.43
CA ASP A 248 29.45 -34.15 43.32
C ASP A 248 28.98 -33.97 44.77
N ALA A 249 28.03 -33.07 45.04
CA ALA A 249 27.44 -32.89 46.36
C ALA A 249 26.79 -34.18 46.89
N SER A 250 26.11 -34.95 46.03
CA SER A 250 25.52 -36.24 46.43
C SER A 250 26.58 -37.28 46.79
N HIS A 251 27.72 -37.29 46.08
CA HIS A 251 28.83 -38.19 46.37
C HIS A 251 29.56 -37.81 47.67
N GLU A 252 29.88 -36.53 47.84
CA GLU A 252 30.56 -36.00 49.04
C GLU A 252 29.72 -36.18 50.31
N LEU A 253 28.39 -36.15 50.22
CA LEU A 253 27.50 -36.40 51.36
C LEU A 253 27.26 -37.90 51.64
N ARG A 254 27.29 -38.76 50.62
CA ARG A 254 27.03 -40.21 50.79
C ARG A 254 28.13 -40.90 51.59
N THR A 255 29.39 -40.55 51.34
CA THR A 255 30.56 -41.15 52.00
C THR A 255 30.55 -40.99 53.53
N PRO A 256 30.45 -39.76 54.08
CA PRO A 256 30.41 -39.57 55.53
C PRO A 256 29.12 -40.13 56.15
N LEU A 257 28.00 -40.10 55.43
CA LEU A 257 26.75 -40.72 55.90
C LEU A 257 26.88 -42.25 56.03
N ALA A 258 27.55 -42.91 55.09
CA ALA A 258 27.85 -44.34 55.18
C ALA A 258 28.81 -44.67 56.33
N MET A 259 29.80 -43.80 56.60
CA MET A 259 30.70 -43.93 57.76
C MET A 259 29.96 -43.82 59.09
N LEU A 260 29.06 -42.83 59.23
CA LEU A 260 28.21 -42.67 60.41
C LEU A 260 27.34 -43.93 60.63
N ALA A 261 26.70 -44.42 59.57
CA ALA A 261 25.88 -45.64 59.63
C ALA A 261 26.71 -46.86 60.08
N SER A 262 27.90 -47.06 59.49
CA SER A 262 28.80 -48.16 59.86
C SER A 262 29.26 -48.09 61.32
N GLN A 263 29.60 -46.90 61.83
CA GLN A 263 29.98 -46.71 63.23
C GLN A 263 28.82 -47.05 64.19
N ILE A 264 27.58 -46.69 63.81
CA ILE A 264 26.37 -47.05 64.57
C ILE A 264 26.16 -48.56 64.55
N ASP A 265 26.22 -49.21 63.38
CA ASP A 265 26.02 -50.66 63.25
C ASP A 265 27.03 -51.44 64.09
N VAL A 266 28.31 -51.09 64.00
CA VAL A 266 29.41 -51.69 64.77
C VAL A 266 29.22 -51.48 66.28
N ALA A 267 28.68 -50.34 66.69
CA ALA A 267 28.37 -50.07 68.10
C ALA A 267 27.17 -50.86 68.63
N LEU A 268 26.18 -51.15 67.77
CA LEU A 268 24.99 -51.92 68.13
C LEU A 268 25.23 -53.45 68.15
N GLU A 269 26.21 -53.95 67.41
CA GLU A 269 26.46 -55.38 67.24
C GLU A 269 26.99 -56.08 68.52
N ARG A 270 27.62 -55.35 69.45
CA ARG A 270 28.21 -55.92 70.68
C ARG A 270 27.98 -55.03 71.89
N LYS A 271 27.72 -55.64 73.06
CA LYS A 271 27.67 -54.90 74.34
C LYS A 271 29.04 -54.31 74.67
N ARG A 272 29.08 -52.99 74.91
CA ARG A 272 30.29 -52.23 75.26
C ARG A 272 30.17 -51.60 76.64
N THR A 273 31.30 -51.17 77.18
CA THR A 273 31.29 -50.39 78.43
C THR A 273 30.74 -48.98 78.17
N PRO A 274 30.21 -48.29 79.20
CA PRO A 274 29.72 -46.91 79.05
C PRO A 274 30.77 -45.96 78.45
N ALA A 275 32.05 -46.12 78.81
CA ALA A 275 33.14 -45.31 78.29
C ALA A 275 33.34 -45.49 76.77
N GLN A 276 33.26 -46.73 76.27
CA GLN A 276 33.39 -47.04 74.84
C GLN A 276 32.22 -46.52 74.01
N TYR A 277 30.99 -46.51 74.55
CA TYR A 277 29.86 -45.86 73.88
C TYR A 277 30.04 -44.34 73.81
N LEU A 278 30.61 -43.73 74.84
CA LEU A 278 30.88 -42.30 74.88
C LEU A 278 31.89 -41.88 73.79
N GLU A 279 32.93 -42.69 73.56
CA GLU A 279 33.89 -42.49 72.45
C GLU A 279 33.21 -42.55 71.08
N VAL A 280 32.35 -43.54 70.82
CA VAL A 280 31.60 -43.64 69.56
C VAL A 280 30.68 -42.44 69.36
N LEU A 281 29.95 -42.02 70.40
CA LEU A 281 29.06 -40.86 70.32
C LEU A 281 29.82 -39.54 70.07
N GLN A 282 31.02 -39.40 70.64
CA GLN A 282 31.90 -38.26 70.34
C GLN A 282 32.38 -38.30 68.88
N SER A 283 32.82 -39.46 68.39
CA SER A 283 33.21 -39.65 66.99
C SER A 283 32.06 -39.32 66.02
N LEU A 284 30.86 -39.84 66.27
CA LEU A 284 29.65 -39.55 65.48
C LEU A 284 29.28 -38.07 65.49
N ARG A 285 29.40 -37.40 66.64
CA ARG A 285 29.15 -35.95 66.76
C ARG A 285 30.15 -35.15 65.93
N ASP A 286 31.42 -35.52 65.98
CA ASP A 286 32.48 -34.82 65.25
C ASP A 286 32.34 -35.04 63.74
N ASP A 287 31.95 -36.24 63.29
CA ASP A 287 31.61 -36.55 61.89
C ASP A 287 30.36 -35.78 61.42
N ALA A 288 29.32 -35.69 62.25
CA ALA A 288 28.12 -34.91 61.93
C ALA A 288 28.43 -33.40 61.84
N ALA A 289 29.32 -32.88 62.71
CA ALA A 289 29.77 -31.49 62.65
C ALA A 289 30.56 -31.21 61.35
N ARG A 290 31.43 -32.14 60.92
CA ARG A 290 32.13 -32.07 59.63
C ARG A 290 31.15 -32.04 58.45
N MET A 291 30.12 -32.89 58.44
CA MET A 291 29.08 -32.86 57.40
C MET A 291 28.31 -31.53 57.38
N SER A 292 27.95 -30.99 58.55
CA SER A 292 27.27 -29.70 58.66
C SER A 292 28.10 -28.54 58.10
N GLN A 293 29.42 -28.59 58.28
CA GLN A 293 30.34 -27.62 57.69
C GLN A 293 30.45 -27.77 56.17
N LEU A 294 30.58 -29.00 55.65
CA LEU A 294 30.55 -29.29 54.21
C LEU A 294 29.29 -28.76 53.54
N VAL A 295 28.11 -28.94 54.15
CA VAL A 295 26.84 -28.39 53.64
C VAL A 295 26.81 -26.86 53.65
N SER A 296 27.48 -26.21 54.61
CA SER A 296 27.55 -24.75 54.68
C SER A 296 28.53 -24.14 53.68
N GLU A 297 29.45 -24.94 53.14
CA GLU A 297 30.45 -24.54 52.14
C GLU A 297 29.97 -24.78 50.69
N LEU A 298 28.83 -25.47 50.51
CA LEU A 298 28.15 -25.74 49.23
C LEU A 298 27.13 -24.65 48.85
#